data_AF-A0A060BPG3-F1
#
_entry.id   AF-A0A060BPG3-F1
#
_cell.length_a   1.000
_cell.length_b   1.000
_cell.length_c   1.000
_cell.angle_alpha   90.00
_cell.angle_beta   90.00
_cell.angle_gamma   90.00
#
_symmetry.space_group_name_H-M   'P 1'
#
loop_
_entity.id
_entity.type
_entity.pdbx_description
1 polymer ?
#
loop_
_entity_poly.entity_id
_entity_poly.type
_entity_poly.pdbx_seq_one_letter_code
_entity_poly.pdbx_strand_id
1 'polypeptide(L)'
;MRGLPRAVYDGMARTGYWAPLQGDQLPAGLDLACFDFGWNTGIGSAARRLQWLIGATQDGQIGPKTLARLTACALAPIARALAPAEARTLQARLGVTMDGQVGPETLDALAAAPDAAIRPVVLLLAWARPRPPITAPSPTSRSTAPARLARTGRR
;
A
#
# COMPACT_ATOMS: atom_id res chain seq x y z
N MET A 1 -19.23 -13.68 -15.59
CA MET A 1 -18.45 -14.93 -15.75
C MET A 1 -19.26 -16.17 -15.38
N ARG A 2 -20.45 -16.39 -15.95
CA ARG A 2 -21.16 -17.68 -15.78
C ARG A 2 -20.94 -18.50 -17.05
N GLY A 3 -20.62 -19.79 -16.92
CA GLY A 3 -20.41 -20.71 -18.05
C GLY A 3 -18.95 -20.89 -18.49
N LEU A 4 -17.98 -20.26 -17.83
CA LEU A 4 -16.56 -20.49 -18.10
C LEU A 4 -16.13 -21.84 -17.49
N PRO A 5 -15.51 -22.75 -18.27
CA PRO A 5 -14.95 -23.97 -17.72
C PRO A 5 -13.93 -23.65 -16.63
N ARG A 6 -13.94 -24.44 -15.54
CA ARG A 6 -13.08 -24.20 -14.38
C ARG A 6 -11.59 -24.12 -14.75
N ALA A 7 -11.14 -25.02 -15.62
CA ALA A 7 -9.75 -25.04 -16.09
C ALA A 7 -9.34 -23.75 -16.83
N VAL A 8 -10.26 -23.17 -17.62
CA VAL A 8 -10.00 -21.91 -18.33
C VAL A 8 -9.93 -20.75 -17.33
N TYR A 9 -10.85 -20.72 -16.36
CA TYR A 9 -10.84 -19.74 -15.28
C TYR A 9 -9.54 -19.81 -14.47
N ASP A 10 -9.13 -21.01 -14.05
CA ASP A 10 -7.90 -21.22 -13.28
C ASP A 10 -6.66 -20.80 -14.10
N GLY A 11 -6.65 -21.10 -15.40
CA GLY A 11 -5.59 -20.65 -16.31
C GLY A 11 -5.48 -19.12 -16.39
N MET A 12 -6.61 -18.42 -16.51
CA MET A 12 -6.66 -16.95 -16.52
C MET A 12 -6.22 -16.36 -15.18
N ALA A 13 -6.72 -16.89 -14.07
CA ALA A 13 -6.33 -16.45 -12.73
C ALA A 13 -4.83 -16.64 -12.49
N ARG A 14 -4.30 -17.82 -12.82
CA ARG A 14 -2.89 -18.13 -12.52
C ARG A 14 -1.92 -17.35 -13.42
N THR A 15 -2.16 -17.31 -14.74
CA THR A 15 -1.22 -16.67 -15.68
C THR A 15 -1.43 -15.16 -15.80
N GLY A 16 -2.68 -14.68 -15.74
CA GLY A 16 -3.01 -13.27 -15.95
C GLY A 16 -2.85 -12.39 -14.70
N TYR A 17 -2.92 -12.99 -13.50
CA TYR A 17 -2.95 -12.22 -12.25
C TYR A 17 -1.98 -12.77 -11.20
N TRP A 18 -2.08 -14.05 -10.86
CA TRP A 18 -1.27 -14.64 -9.77
C TRP A 18 0.23 -14.60 -10.06
N ALA A 19 0.67 -15.09 -11.22
CA ALA A 19 2.09 -15.12 -11.59
C ALA A 19 2.69 -13.71 -11.79
N PRO A 20 2.03 -12.75 -12.49
CA PRO A 20 2.54 -11.38 -12.59
C PRO A 20 2.68 -10.65 -11.25
N LEU A 21 1.84 -10.99 -10.27
CA LEU A 21 1.92 -10.44 -8.91
C LEU A 21 2.89 -11.21 -8.00
N GLN A 22 3.59 -12.22 -8.53
CA GLN A 22 4.44 -13.11 -7.75
C GLN A 22 3.71 -13.72 -6.53
N GLY A 23 2.46 -14.12 -6.70
CA GLY A 23 1.61 -14.59 -5.59
C GLY A 23 2.27 -15.69 -4.75
N ASP A 24 2.98 -16.63 -5.38
CA ASP A 24 3.70 -17.72 -4.69
C ASP A 24 4.87 -17.22 -3.81
N GLN A 25 5.36 -16.00 -4.02
CA GLN A 25 6.47 -15.39 -3.27
C GLN A 25 5.99 -14.37 -2.21
N LEU A 26 4.69 -14.07 -2.18
CA LEU A 26 4.11 -13.17 -1.20
C LEU A 26 3.70 -13.97 0.06
N PRO A 27 3.79 -13.36 1.26
CA PRO A 27 3.25 -13.97 2.47
C PRO A 27 1.76 -14.31 2.33
N ALA A 28 1.37 -15.43 2.94
CA ALA A 28 -0.03 -15.86 2.97
C ALA A 28 -0.95 -14.75 3.51
N GLY A 29 -2.10 -14.59 2.86
CA GLY A 29 -3.06 -13.52 3.09
C GLY A 29 -2.73 -12.24 2.29
N LEU A 30 -1.45 -11.85 2.20
CA LEU A 30 -1.05 -10.72 1.36
C LEU A 30 -1.08 -11.08 -0.12
N ASP A 31 -0.70 -12.31 -0.45
CA ASP A 31 -0.86 -12.92 -1.78
C ASP A 31 -2.31 -12.81 -2.29
N LEU A 32 -3.28 -13.27 -1.50
CA LEU A 32 -4.70 -13.24 -1.80
C LEU A 32 -5.24 -11.81 -1.87
N ALA A 33 -4.83 -10.93 -0.95
CA ALA A 33 -5.24 -9.52 -0.98
C ALA A 33 -4.71 -8.79 -2.22
N CYS A 34 -3.46 -9.05 -2.62
CA CYS A 34 -2.89 -8.52 -3.86
C CYS A 34 -3.63 -9.07 -5.09
N PHE A 35 -3.92 -10.37 -5.10
CA PHE A 35 -4.65 -11.02 -6.18
C PHE A 35 -6.07 -10.46 -6.34
N ASP A 36 -6.86 -10.39 -5.26
CA ASP A 36 -8.22 -9.86 -5.28
C ASP A 36 -8.25 -8.40 -5.75
N PHE A 37 -7.36 -7.57 -5.19
CA PHE A 37 -7.26 -6.17 -5.62
C PHE A 37 -6.83 -6.06 -7.09
N GLY A 38 -5.86 -6.87 -7.52
CA GLY A 38 -5.39 -6.94 -8.90
C GLY A 38 -6.47 -7.42 -9.86
N TRP A 39 -7.33 -8.34 -9.43
CA TRP A 39 -8.48 -8.82 -10.20
C TRP A 39 -9.49 -7.69 -10.45
N ASN A 40 -9.79 -6.90 -9.41
CA ASN A 40 -10.78 -5.83 -9.48
C ASN A 40 -10.24 -4.54 -10.13
N THR A 41 -8.95 -4.24 -9.99
CA THR A 41 -8.37 -2.93 -10.34
C THR A 41 -7.17 -2.97 -11.28
N GLY A 42 -6.66 -4.17 -11.59
CA GLY A 42 -5.50 -4.40 -12.43
C GLY A 42 -4.19 -4.66 -11.66
N ILE A 43 -3.35 -5.53 -12.23
CA ILE A 43 -2.08 -5.99 -11.63
C ILE A 43 -1.13 -4.84 -11.28
N GLY A 44 -1.01 -3.82 -12.15
CA GLY A 44 -0.10 -2.70 -11.92
C GLY A 44 -0.55 -1.82 -10.75
N SER A 45 -1.86 -1.69 -10.56
CA SER A 45 -2.44 -0.95 -9.43
C SER A 45 -2.18 -1.68 -8.11
N ALA A 46 -2.35 -3.01 -8.09
CA ALA A 46 -2.03 -3.84 -6.93
C ALA A 46 -0.53 -3.77 -6.58
N ALA A 47 0.35 -3.94 -7.56
CA ALA A 47 1.79 -3.85 -7.37
C ALA A 47 2.23 -2.48 -6.84
N ARG A 48 1.74 -1.37 -7.42
CA ARG A 48 2.04 -0.02 -6.92
C ARG A 48 1.55 0.21 -5.50
N ARG A 49 0.39 -0.35 -5.14
CA ARG A 49 -0.14 -0.28 -3.79
C ARG A 49 0.77 -0.98 -2.79
N LEU A 50 1.19 -2.21 -3.10
CA LEU A 50 2.16 -2.93 -2.27
C LEU A 50 3.47 -2.14 -2.14
N GLN A 51 4.01 -1.68 -3.27
CA GLN A 51 5.26 -0.92 -3.33
C GLN A 51 5.18 0.35 -2.48
N TRP A 52 4.06 1.07 -2.52
CA TRP A 52 3.87 2.23 -1.67
C TRP A 52 3.89 1.87 -0.18
N LEU A 53 3.18 0.82 0.24
CA LEU A 53 3.14 0.38 1.64
C LEU A 53 4.54 0.08 2.16
N ILE A 54 5.35 -0.63 1.38
CA ILE A 54 6.71 -1.04 1.78
C ILE A 54 7.79 0.02 1.46
N GLY A 55 7.41 1.18 0.92
CA GLY A 55 8.33 2.22 0.50
C GLY A 55 9.33 1.78 -0.58
N ALA A 56 8.87 0.98 -1.53
CA ALA A 56 9.58 0.64 -2.77
C ALA A 56 9.21 1.62 -3.89
N THR A 57 10.01 1.64 -4.96
CA THR A 57 9.65 2.35 -6.20
C THR A 57 8.35 1.79 -6.77
N GLN A 58 7.39 2.67 -7.05
CA GLN A 58 6.05 2.31 -7.52
C GLN A 58 6.01 2.10 -9.04
N ASP A 59 6.82 1.17 -9.56
CA ASP A 59 6.87 0.85 -11.00
C ASP A 59 5.73 -0.08 -11.48
N GLY A 60 4.95 -0.63 -10.54
CA GLY A 60 3.82 -1.52 -10.84
C GLY A 60 4.22 -2.95 -11.21
N GLN A 61 5.45 -3.36 -10.93
CA GLN A 61 5.93 -4.73 -11.13
C GLN A 61 6.48 -5.31 -9.83
N ILE A 62 5.96 -6.48 -9.41
CA ILE A 62 6.51 -7.20 -8.27
C ILE A 62 7.71 -8.01 -8.77
N GLY A 63 8.90 -7.42 -8.65
CA GLY A 63 10.18 -8.05 -8.98
C GLY A 63 11.09 -8.23 -7.76
N PRO A 64 12.34 -8.72 -7.97
CA PRO A 64 13.28 -9.00 -6.88
C PRO A 64 13.52 -7.81 -5.94
N LYS A 65 13.52 -6.57 -6.46
CA LYS A 65 13.67 -5.35 -5.64
C LYS A 65 12.46 -5.13 -4.72
N THR A 66 11.25 -5.33 -5.23
CA THR A 66 10.01 -5.25 -4.44
C THR A 66 10.00 -6.32 -3.35
N LEU A 67 10.40 -7.55 -3.66
CA LEU A 67 10.44 -8.66 -2.70
C LEU A 67 11.53 -8.48 -1.62
N ALA A 68 12.72 -8.01 -2.01
CA ALA A 68 13.78 -7.66 -1.07
C ALA A 68 13.33 -6.53 -0.13
N ARG A 69 12.65 -5.51 -0.68
CA ARG A 69 12.09 -4.41 0.12
C ARG A 69 10.95 -4.90 1.02
N LEU A 70 10.12 -5.82 0.52
CA LEU A 70 9.06 -6.46 1.31
C LEU A 70 9.65 -7.23 2.47
N THR A 71 10.86 -7.76 2.37
CA THR A 71 11.55 -8.44 3.48
C THR A 71 12.16 -7.43 4.46
N ALA A 72 12.81 -6.38 3.94
CA ALA A 72 13.55 -5.40 4.73
C ALA A 72 12.71 -4.24 5.31
N CYS A 73 11.44 -4.10 4.91
CA CYS A 73 10.65 -2.92 5.28
C CYS A 73 10.37 -2.89 6.80
N ALA A 74 10.56 -1.71 7.40
CA ALA A 74 10.21 -1.44 8.78
C ALA A 74 8.69 -1.26 8.92
N LEU A 75 8.07 -1.99 9.86
CA LEU A 75 6.62 -1.98 10.03
C LEU A 75 6.12 -0.82 10.87
N ALA A 76 6.96 -0.21 11.72
CA ALA A 76 6.55 0.85 12.63
C ALA A 76 5.87 2.06 11.92
N PRO A 77 6.38 2.59 10.79
CA PRO A 77 5.69 3.68 10.09
C PRO A 77 4.33 3.26 9.51
N ILE A 78 4.23 2.01 9.03
CA ILE A 78 2.99 1.46 8.47
C ILE A 78 1.96 1.26 9.58
N ALA A 79 2.38 0.68 10.71
CA ALA A 79 1.53 0.46 11.88
C ALA A 79 0.96 1.78 12.40
N ARG A 80 1.76 2.85 12.48
CA ARG A 80 1.28 4.18 12.88
C ARG A 80 0.24 4.78 11.93
N ALA A 81 0.22 4.33 10.68
CA ALA A 81 -0.76 4.76 9.69
C ALA A 81 -2.06 3.93 9.73
N LEU A 82 -2.25 3.02 10.69
CA LEU A 82 -3.46 2.21 10.83
C LEU A 82 -4.63 3.00 11.45
N ALA A 83 -5.85 2.52 11.20
CA ALA A 83 -7.06 3.01 11.86
C ALA A 83 -7.05 2.65 13.33
N PRO A 84 -7.80 3.35 14.18
CA PRO A 84 -8.03 2.87 15.54
C PRO A 84 -8.59 1.44 15.59
N ALA A 85 -9.48 1.06 14.66
CA ALA A 85 -10.02 -0.30 14.60
C ALA A 85 -8.98 -1.37 14.19
N GLU A 86 -8.11 -1.03 13.22
CA GLU A 86 -7.03 -1.90 12.76
C GLU A 86 -5.91 -1.99 13.81
N ALA A 87 -5.59 -0.88 14.46
CA ALA A 87 -4.65 -0.81 15.57
C ALA A 87 -5.11 -1.72 16.71
N ARG A 88 -6.41 -1.69 17.07
CA ARG A 88 -6.98 -2.64 18.04
C ARG A 88 -6.81 -4.10 17.60
N THR A 89 -7.00 -4.39 16.31
CA THR A 89 -6.80 -5.74 15.78
C THR A 89 -5.34 -6.19 15.90
N LEU A 90 -4.39 -5.31 15.58
CA LEU A 90 -2.96 -5.55 15.76
C LEU A 90 -2.62 -5.75 17.26
N GLN A 91 -3.09 -4.86 18.13
CA GLN A 91 -2.85 -4.88 19.57
C GLN A 91 -3.38 -6.16 20.23
N ALA A 92 -4.58 -6.60 19.85
CA ALA A 92 -5.14 -7.87 20.30
C ALA A 92 -4.23 -9.06 19.98
N ARG A 93 -3.61 -9.07 18.78
CA ARG A 93 -2.69 -10.13 18.36
C ARG A 93 -1.32 -10.05 19.03
N LEU A 94 -0.90 -8.85 19.40
CA LEU A 94 0.33 -8.62 20.15
C LEU A 94 0.15 -8.85 21.67
N GLY A 95 -1.08 -9.03 22.14
CA GLY A 95 -1.36 -9.21 23.57
C GLY A 95 -1.13 -7.95 24.41
N VAL A 96 -1.21 -6.78 23.78
CA VAL A 96 -1.03 -5.46 24.43
C VAL A 96 -2.38 -4.74 24.60
N THR A 97 -2.36 -3.61 25.30
CA THR A 97 -3.55 -2.78 25.49
C THR A 97 -4.21 -2.38 24.16
N MET A 98 -5.52 -2.62 24.04
CA MET A 98 -6.31 -2.36 22.81
C MET A 98 -6.91 -0.94 22.77
N ASP A 99 -6.09 0.07 23.01
CA ASP A 99 -6.52 1.48 23.02
C ASP A 99 -6.78 2.05 21.61
N GLY A 100 -6.34 1.35 20.56
CA GLY A 100 -6.44 1.78 19.17
C GLY A 100 -5.42 2.86 18.78
N GLN A 101 -4.42 3.11 19.61
CA GLN A 101 -3.35 4.07 19.36
C GLN A 101 -2.00 3.34 19.30
N VAL A 102 -1.28 3.49 18.18
CA VAL A 102 0.03 2.85 18.03
C VAL A 102 1.10 3.68 18.75
N GLY A 103 1.22 3.43 20.06
CA GLY A 103 2.21 4.02 20.96
C GLY A 103 3.44 3.13 21.21
N PRO A 104 4.33 3.52 22.16
CA PRO A 104 5.56 2.79 22.47
C PRO A 104 5.33 1.32 22.80
N GLU A 105 4.35 0.99 23.64
CA GLU A 105 4.01 -0.40 24.00
C GLU A 105 3.73 -1.28 22.77
N THR A 106 2.93 -0.77 21.82
CA THR A 106 2.62 -1.49 20.57
C THR A 106 3.86 -1.66 19.68
N LEU A 107 4.73 -0.65 19.65
CA LEU A 107 5.93 -0.67 18.81
C LEU A 107 7.02 -1.57 19.38
N ASP A 108 7.18 -1.59 20.70
CA ASP A 108 8.11 -2.48 21.39
C ASP A 108 7.65 -3.93 21.23
N ALA A 109 6.34 -4.19 21.39
CA ALA A 109 5.78 -5.52 21.11
C ALA A 109 5.95 -5.94 19.64
N LEU A 110 5.79 -5.01 18.69
CA LEU A 110 6.02 -5.27 17.27
C LEU A 110 7.49 -5.55 16.94
N ALA A 111 8.44 -4.89 17.63
CA ALA A 111 9.87 -5.12 17.47
C ALA A 111 10.33 -6.41 18.14
N ALA A 112 9.71 -6.79 19.25
CA ALA A 112 9.96 -8.03 19.98
C ALA A 112 9.33 -9.25 19.29
N ALA A 113 8.31 -9.04 18.43
CA ALA A 113 7.67 -10.10 17.65
C ALA A 113 8.52 -10.48 16.43
N PRO A 114 9.25 -11.62 16.44
CA PRO A 114 10.17 -11.97 15.36
C PRO A 114 9.46 -12.62 14.17
N ASP A 115 8.15 -12.90 14.27
CA ASP A 115 7.51 -13.87 13.40
C ASP A 115 6.94 -13.31 12.10
N ALA A 116 7.13 -14.13 11.06
CA ALA A 116 6.53 -14.00 9.73
C ALA A 116 4.99 -13.89 9.73
N ALA A 117 4.32 -14.04 10.88
CA ALA A 117 2.88 -13.93 11.03
C ALA A 117 2.38 -12.51 11.35
N ILE A 118 3.17 -11.64 12.00
CA ILE A 118 2.74 -10.28 12.35
C ILE A 118 2.87 -9.33 11.16
N ARG A 119 3.97 -9.46 10.41
CA ARG A 119 4.22 -8.69 9.19
C ARG A 119 3.06 -8.73 8.18
N PRO A 120 2.59 -9.90 7.71
CA PRO A 120 1.47 -9.96 6.76
C PRO A 120 0.19 -9.36 7.35
N VAL A 121 -0.03 -9.45 8.66
CA VAL A 121 -1.20 -8.83 9.31
C VAL A 121 -1.12 -7.32 9.24
N VAL A 122 0.00 -6.72 9.62
CA VAL A 122 0.18 -5.26 9.55
C VAL A 122 -0.03 -4.78 8.11
N LEU A 123 0.56 -5.48 7.14
CA LEU A 123 0.42 -5.13 5.73
C LEU A 123 -1.01 -5.30 5.22
N LEU A 124 -1.71 -6.38 5.61
CA LEU A 124 -3.10 -6.64 5.24
C LEU A 124 -4.05 -5.59 5.83
N LEU A 125 -3.87 -5.24 7.10
CA LEU A 125 -4.67 -4.20 7.76
C LEU A 125 -4.45 -2.84 7.10
N ALA A 126 -3.20 -2.49 6.80
CA ALA A 126 -2.89 -1.27 6.06
C ALA A 126 -3.45 -1.30 4.63
N TRP A 127 -3.51 -2.49 4.01
CA TRP A 127 -4.07 -2.69 2.68
C TRP A 127 -5.58 -2.45 2.62
N ALA A 128 -6.33 -2.79 3.67
CA ALA A 128 -7.79 -2.68 3.68
C ALA A 128 -8.30 -1.21 3.56
N ARG A 129 -7.43 -0.22 3.77
CA ARG A 129 -7.80 1.20 3.75
C ARG A 129 -7.86 1.75 2.32
N PRO A 130 -8.99 2.27 1.82
CA PRO A 130 -8.98 3.02 0.58
C PRO A 130 -7.99 4.17 0.71
N ARG A 131 -7.10 4.30 -0.28
CA ARG A 131 -6.14 5.40 -0.30
C ARG A 131 -6.93 6.66 -0.64
N PRO A 132 -6.77 7.79 0.08
CA PRO A 132 -7.27 9.05 -0.45
C PRO A 132 -6.66 9.24 -1.85
N PRO A 133 -7.41 9.76 -2.83
CA PRO A 133 -6.85 10.06 -4.13
C PRO A 133 -5.60 10.92 -3.92
N ILE A 134 -4.55 10.68 -4.71
CA ILE A 134 -3.44 11.62 -4.81
C ILE A 134 -4.07 12.88 -5.38
N THR A 135 -4.43 13.84 -4.53
CA THR A 135 -4.56 15.21 -4.95
C THR A 135 -3.19 15.56 -5.49
N ALA A 136 -3.05 15.55 -6.82
CA ALA A 136 -1.90 16.17 -7.46
C ALA A 136 -1.75 17.56 -6.81
N PRO A 137 -0.53 18.00 -6.44
CA PRO A 137 -0.38 19.37 -6.01
C PRO A 137 -0.98 20.24 -7.11
N SER A 138 -2.04 20.98 -6.78
CA SER A 138 -2.52 22.06 -7.64
C SER A 138 -1.31 22.88 -8.05
N PRO A 139 -1.15 23.28 -9.33
CA PRO A 139 -0.13 24.26 -9.67
C PRO A 139 -0.50 25.56 -8.96
N THR A 140 -0.04 25.73 -7.72
CA THR A 140 -0.21 26.97 -6.97
C THR A 140 0.59 28.00 -7.73
N SER A 141 -0.15 28.96 -8.30
CA SER A 141 0.38 30.16 -8.90
C SER A 141 1.40 30.81 -7.96
N ARG A 142 2.61 31.00 -8.45
CA ARG A 142 3.52 32.04 -7.98
C ARG A 142 3.83 32.89 -9.21
N SER A 143 3.09 33.98 -9.38
CA SER A 143 3.45 35.31 -8.85
C SER A 143 4.67 35.86 -9.58
N THR A 144 4.43 36.52 -10.70
CA THR A 144 5.32 37.51 -11.29
C THR A 144 4.82 38.89 -10.83
N ALA A 145 5.48 39.43 -9.79
CA ALA A 145 5.42 40.85 -9.48
C ALA A 145 6.52 41.61 -10.27
N PRO A 146 6.57 42.95 -10.22
CA PRO A 146 5.88 43.85 -11.13
C PRO A 146 6.86 44.54 -12.11
N ALA A 147 6.44 44.79 -13.36
CA ALA A 147 7.19 45.63 -14.28
C ALA A 147 6.66 47.07 -14.27
N ARG A 148 7.59 47.98 -14.01
CA ARG A 148 7.47 49.42 -13.83
C ARG A 148 7.30 50.15 -15.17
N LEU A 149 6.76 51.37 -15.08
CA LEU A 149 7.07 52.56 -15.90
C LEU A 149 6.57 52.65 -17.35
N ALA A 150 5.62 53.57 -17.56
CA ALA A 150 5.87 54.91 -18.13
C ALA A 150 4.94 55.34 -19.29
N ARG A 151 4.48 56.59 -19.13
CA ARG A 151 4.38 57.66 -20.15
C ARG A 151 3.18 57.71 -21.13
N THR A 152 2.37 58.74 -20.87
CA THR A 152 1.97 59.85 -21.79
C THR A 152 1.16 59.57 -23.07
N GLY A 153 -0.01 60.22 -23.16
CA GLY A 153 -0.30 61.15 -24.27
C GLY A 153 -1.52 60.87 -25.18
N ARG A 154 -2.45 61.84 -25.22
CA ARG A 154 -3.38 62.28 -26.32
C ARG A 154 -4.29 61.22 -26.97
N ARG A 155 -5.59 61.47 -27.17
CA ARG A 155 -6.27 62.68 -27.69
C ARG A 155 -7.61 62.91 -27.03
#